data_AF-A0A2V8WPM5-F1
#
_entry.id   AF-A0A2V8WPM5-F1
#
_cell.length_a   1.000
_cell.length_b   1.000
_cell.length_c   1.000
_cell.angle_alpha   90.00
_cell.angle_beta   90.00
_cell.angle_gamma   90.00
#
_symmetry.space_group_name_H-M   'P 1'
#
loop_
_entity.id
_entity.type
_entity.pdbx_description
1 polymer ?
#
loop_
_entity_poly.entity_id
_entity_poly.type
_entity_poly.pdbx_seq_one_letter_code
_entity_poly.pdbx_strand_id
1 'polypeptide(L)' 'MVAVASLWKKKRDDLKARRNSLFETYSKDPQNFHLAREIKDLDDEIAECTPHIEQERRAEQRAASSASKLVTAPK' A
#
# COMPACT_ATOMS: atom_id res chain seq x y z
N MET A 1 2.04 -15.99 0.85
CA MET A 1 0.68 -15.84 0.27
C MET A 1 0.76 -14.67 -0.70
N VAL A 2 1.13 -14.91 -1.96
CA VAL A 2 1.56 -13.82 -2.88
C VAL A 2 0.39 -12.95 -3.40
N ALA A 3 -0.84 -13.44 -3.26
CA ALA A 3 -2.03 -12.80 -3.82
C ALA A 3 -2.42 -11.48 -3.13
N VAL A 4 -2.14 -11.33 -1.82
CA VAL A 4 -2.61 -10.17 -1.03
C VAL A 4 -1.67 -8.98 -1.15
N ALA A 5 -0.35 -9.22 -1.16
CA ALA A 5 0.65 -8.20 -1.47
C ALA A 5 0.43 -7.59 -2.87
N SER A 6 0.00 -8.40 -3.85
CA SER A 6 -0.35 -7.91 -5.19
C SER A 6 -1.60 -7.03 -5.19
N LEU A 7 -2.56 -7.31 -4.29
CA LEU A 7 -3.80 -6.55 -4.16
C LEU A 7 -3.57 -5.16 -3.57
N TRP A 8 -2.82 -5.05 -2.47
CA TRP A 8 -2.48 -3.75 -1.86
C TRP A 8 -1.62 -2.91 -2.79
N LYS A 9 -0.69 -3.54 -3.50
CA LYS A 9 0.17 -2.85 -4.47
C LYS A 9 -0.67 -2.29 -5.64
N LYS A 10 -1.60 -3.09 -6.18
CA LYS A 10 -2.54 -2.67 -7.23
C LYS A 10 -3.49 -1.57 -6.75
N LYS A 11 -4.03 -1.68 -5.53
CA LYS A 11 -4.89 -0.66 -4.93
C LYS A 11 -4.16 0.67 -4.78
N ARG A 12 -2.92 0.66 -4.29
CA ARG A 12 -2.07 1.85 -4.20
C ARG A 12 -1.78 2.48 -5.58
N ASP A 13 -1.52 1.68 -6.61
CA ASP A 13 -1.31 2.21 -7.97
C ASP A 13 -2.58 2.85 -8.54
N ASP A 14 -3.76 2.27 -8.29
CA ASP A 14 -5.05 2.84 -8.69
C ASP A 14 -5.33 4.17 -7.97
N LEU A 15 -5.12 4.21 -6.65
CA LEU A 15 -5.24 5.43 -5.85
C LEU A 15 -4.28 6.53 -6.35
N LYS A 16 -3.03 6.17 -6.70
CA LYS A 16 -2.07 7.11 -7.30
C LYS A 16 -2.55 7.65 -8.64
N ALA A 17 -3.08 6.80 -9.51
CA ALA A 17 -3.59 7.21 -10.81
C ALA A 17 -4.75 8.20 -10.66
N ARG A 18 -5.70 7.89 -9.78
CA ARG A 18 -6.83 8.78 -9.43
C ARG A 18 -6.34 10.10 -8.86
N ARG A 19 -5.41 10.07 -7.90
CA ARG A 19 -4.83 11.28 -7.31
C ARG A 19 -4.14 12.14 -8.36
N ASN A 20 -3.39 11.55 -9.28
CA ASN A 20 -2.69 12.30 -10.32
C ASN A 20 -3.67 12.98 -11.27
N SER A 21 -4.73 12.29 -11.67
CA SER A 21 -5.80 12.89 -12.49
C SER A 21 -6.48 14.05 -11.78
N LEU A 22 -6.81 13.91 -10.49
CA LEU A 22 -7.41 15.00 -9.71
C LEU A 22 -6.42 16.16 -9.52
N PHE A 23 -5.14 15.87 -9.32
CA PHE A 23 -4.09 16.88 -9.17
C PHE A 23 -3.88 17.68 -10.44
N GLU A 24 -3.93 17.06 -11.62
CA GLU A 24 -3.86 17.79 -12.89
C GLU A 24 -5.07 18.71 -13.09
N THR A 25 -6.28 18.25 -12.72
CA THR A 25 -7.48 19.09 -12.76
C THR A 25 -7.39 20.24 -11.76
N TYR A 26 -6.95 19.98 -10.53
CA TYR A 26 -6.74 21.00 -9.50
C TYR A 26 -5.63 21.99 -9.88
N SER A 27 -4.58 21.54 -10.56
CA SER A 27 -3.51 22.44 -11.04
C SER A 27 -4.02 23.42 -12.10
N LYS A 28 -5.06 23.04 -12.84
CA LYS A 28 -5.75 23.93 -13.81
C LYS A 28 -6.81 24.80 -13.15
N ASP A 29 -7.43 24.33 -12.07
CA ASP A 29 -8.41 25.07 -11.27
C ASP A 29 -8.09 24.99 -9.77
N PRO A 30 -7.22 25.88 -9.27
CA PRO A 30 -6.79 25.87 -7.87
C PRO A 30 -7.88 26.30 -6.88
N GLN A 31 -9.00 26.86 -7.35
CA GLN A 31 -10.13 27.25 -6.52
C GLN A 31 -11.06 26.08 -6.19
N ASN A 32 -10.87 24.94 -6.85
CA ASN A 32 -11.58 23.72 -6.52
C ASN A 32 -11.03 23.06 -5.24
N PHE A 33 -11.38 23.65 -4.09
CA PHE A 33 -11.07 23.09 -2.77
C PHE A 33 -11.63 21.68 -2.55
N HIS A 34 -12.70 21.32 -3.27
CA HIS A 34 -13.24 19.96 -3.30
C HIS A 34 -12.22 18.96 -3.84
N LEU A 35 -11.54 19.28 -4.95
CA LEU A 35 -10.47 18.45 -5.50
C LEU A 35 -9.30 18.33 -4.53
N ALA A 36 -8.93 19.43 -3.85
CA ALA A 36 -7.86 19.40 -2.85
C ALA A 36 -8.18 18.46 -1.68
N ARG A 37 -9.44 18.47 -1.19
CA ARG A 37 -9.88 17.53 -0.15
C ARG A 37 -9.83 16.09 -0.65
N GLU A 38 -10.31 15.83 -1.86
CA GLU A 38 -10.35 14.48 -2.41
C GLU A 38 -8.95 13.93 -2.72
N ILE A 39 -8.02 14.78 -3.18
CA ILE A 39 -6.59 14.46 -3.31
C ILE A 39 -5.99 14.08 -1.97
N LYS A 40 -6.31 14.84 -0.90
CA LYS A 40 -5.82 14.57 0.45
C LYS A 40 -6.34 13.23 0.97
N ASP A 41 -7.64 12.96 0.83
CA ASP A 41 -8.23 11.70 1.28
C ASP A 41 -7.58 10.50 0.56
N LEU A 42 -7.25 10.64 -0.73
CA LEU A 42 -6.49 9.63 -1.47
C LEU A 42 -5.05 9.47 -0.97
N ASP A 43 -4.37 10.56 -0.64
CA ASP A 43 -3.00 10.50 -0.10
C ASP A 43 -2.99 9.85 1.30
N ASP A 44 -4.02 10.09 2.13
CA ASP A 44 -4.21 9.41 3.41
C ASP A 44 -4.44 7.90 3.22
N GLU A 45 -5.29 7.47 2.28
CA GLU A 45 -5.47 6.04 1.94
C GLU A 45 -4.18 5.37 1.40
N ILE A 46 -3.38 6.11 0.61
CA ILE A 46 -2.08 5.62 0.12
C ILE A 46 -1.09 5.47 1.29
N ALA A 47 -1.10 6.41 2.23
CA ALA A 47 -0.27 6.35 3.43
C ALA A 47 -0.63 5.14 4.29
N GLU A 48 -1.91 4.76 4.40
CA GLU A 48 -2.35 3.55 5.09
C GLU A 48 -1.98 2.25 4.35
N CYS A 49 -1.97 2.25 3.02
CA CYS A 49 -1.52 1.08 2.25
C CYS A 49 -0.03 0.74 2.46
N THR A 50 0.79 1.74 2.76
CA THR A 50 2.25 1.59 2.93
C THR A 50 2.66 0.70 4.12
N PRO A 51 2.17 0.91 5.36
CA PRO A 51 2.47 0.05 6.49
C PRO A 51 1.88 -1.35 6.32
N HIS A 52 0.72 -1.52 5.68
CA HIS A 52 0.15 -2.85 5.44
C HIS A 52 1.06 -3.72 4.57
N ILE A 53 1.64 -3.16 3.50
CA ILE A 53 2.60 -3.87 2.63
C ILE A 53 3.86 -4.25 3.41
N GLU A 54 4.42 -3.34 4.22
CA GLU A 54 5.66 -3.60 4.96
C GLU A 54 5.46 -4.53 6.17
N GLN A 55 4.31 -4.43 6.85
CA GLN A 55 3.97 -5.31 7.97
C GLN A 55 3.71 -6.74 7.49
N GLU A 56 3.09 -6.92 6.33
CA GLU A 56 2.91 -8.22 5.70
C GLU A 56 4.24 -8.83 5.23
N ARG A 57 5.14 -8.03 4.64
CA ARG A 57 6.51 -8.45 4.30
C ARG A 57 7.28 -8.96 5.53
N ARG A 58 7.15 -8.27 6.67
CA ARG A 58 7.77 -8.70 7.94
C ARG A 58 7.11 -9.94 8.54
N ALA A 59 5.79 -10.09 8.41
CA ALA A 59 5.10 -11.31 8.82
C ALA A 59 5.53 -12.53 8.00
N GLU A 60 5.69 -12.38 6.68
CA GLU A 60 6.19 -13.44 5.79
C GLU A 60 7.64 -13.83 6.14
N GLN A 61 8.52 -12.86 6.45
CA GLN A 61 9.89 -13.15 6.89
C GLN A 61 9.95 -13.88 8.24
N ARG A 62 9.06 -13.53 9.19
CA ARG A 62 8.94 -14.25 10.47
C ARG A 62 8.41 -15.68 10.29
N ALA A 63 7.44 -15.89 9.39
CA ALA A 63 6.94 -17.22 9.07
C ALA A 63 8.01 -18.09 8.41
N ALA A 64 8.78 -17.54 7.47
CA ALA A 64 9.87 -18.25 6.79
C ALA A 64 11.02 -18.62 7.75
N SER A 65 11.40 -17.72 8.66
CA SER A 65 12.46 -17.98 9.65
C SER A 65 12.04 -18.91 10.79
N SER A 66 10.74 -19.07 11.05
CA SER A 66 10.23 -20.07 12.00
C SER A 66 10.18 -21.49 11.41
N ALA A 67 10.01 -21.64 10.10
CA ALA A 67 10.00 -22.94 9.43
C ALA A 67 11.40 -23.59 9.36
N SER A 68 12.46 -22.79 9.26
CA SER A 68 13.85 -23.28 9.19
C SER A 68 14.40 -23.82 10.51
N LYS A 69 13.74 -23.57 11.64
CA LYS A 69 14.20 -24.01 12.98
C LYS A 69 13.65 -25.37 13.42
N LEU A 70 12.74 -25.98 12.67
CA LEU A 70 12.16 -27.29 13.05
C LEU A 70 12.82 -28.51 12.38
N VAL A 71 13.90 -28.32 11.61
CA VAL A 71 14.65 -29.41 10.98
C VAL A 71 16.05 -29.47 11.59
N THR A 72 16.16 -29.89 12.85
CA THR A 72 17.40 -30.47 13.44
C THR A 72 17.06 -31.01 14.82
N ALA A 73 16.47 -32.21 14.85
CA ALA A 73 16.52 -33.08 16.00
C ALA A 73 17.25 -34.36 15.55
N PRO A 74 18.52 -34.57 15.93
CA PRO A 74 19.15 -35.87 15.75
C PRO A 74 18.65 -36.80 16.87
N LYS A 75 18.25 -38.01 16.50
CA LYS A 75 17.99 -39.13 17.42
C LYS A 75 19.21 -40.05 17.41
#